data_AF-A0A2H3KXA3-F1
#
_entry.id   AF-A0A2H3KXA3-F1
#
_cell.length_a   1.000
_cell.length_b   1.000
_cell.length_c   1.000
_cell.angle_alpha   90.00
_cell.angle_beta   90.00
_cell.angle_gamma   90.00
#
_symmetry.space_group_name_H-M   'P 1'
#
loop_
_entity.id
_entity.type
_entity.pdbx_description
1 polymer ?
#
loop_
_entity_poly.entity_id
_entity_poly.type
_entity_poly.pdbx_seq_one_letter_code
_entity_poly.pdbx_strand_id
1 'polypeptide(L)'
;MQALESVATRTISSMSGHSINQAITRGFKSSDILKIVKEGTATMGKSKFGNPQWKYMMNGNTVVIDAAKNRVITIFSNASGTANKLGAGYINPFK
;
A
#
# COMPACT_ATOMS: atom_id res chain seq x y z
N MET A 1 24.00 -9.41 -0.54
CA MET A 1 23.22 -9.19 0.69
C MET A 1 22.45 -7.89 0.53
N GLN A 2 21.14 -7.93 0.27
CA GLN A 2 20.32 -6.71 0.24
C GLN A 2 20.03 -6.29 1.67
N ALA A 3 20.29 -5.03 1.99
CA ALA A 3 20.09 -4.46 3.30
C ALA A 3 18.62 -4.58 3.72
N LEU A 4 18.38 -5.26 4.84
CA LEU A 4 17.21 -5.01 5.69
C LEU A 4 17.40 -3.59 6.27
N GLU A 5 17.10 -2.57 5.47
CA GLU A 5 16.85 -1.25 6.05
C GLU A 5 15.61 -1.43 6.93
N SER A 6 15.79 -1.26 8.24
CA SER A 6 14.67 -1.16 9.18
C SER A 6 13.85 0.05 8.76
N VAL A 7 12.82 -0.19 7.95
CA VAL A 7 11.94 0.87 7.49
C VAL A 7 11.17 1.31 8.72
N ALA A 8 11.61 2.43 9.31
CA ALA A 8 10.97 3.03 10.45
C ALA A 8 9.47 3.09 10.21
N THR A 9 8.69 2.53 11.14
CA THR A 9 7.22 2.49 11.08
C THR A 9 6.70 3.87 10.70
N ARG A 10 6.20 4.02 9.48
CA ARG A 10 5.75 5.32 8.99
C ARG A 10 4.30 5.57 9.40
N THR A 11 4.07 6.72 10.00
CA THR A 11 2.74 7.23 10.28
C THR A 11 2.04 7.57 8.97
N ILE A 12 0.77 7.20 8.84
CA ILE A 12 -0.09 7.66 7.73
C ILE A 12 -0.79 8.93 8.22
N SER A 13 -0.47 10.07 7.63
CA SER A 13 -1.08 11.35 7.99
C SER A 13 -2.40 11.60 7.25
N SER A 14 -2.55 11.08 6.03
CA SER A 14 -3.78 11.24 5.24
C SER A 14 -3.86 10.24 4.07
N MET A 15 -5.04 10.18 3.44
CA MET A 15 -5.28 9.44 2.21
C MET A 15 -5.77 10.38 1.11
N SER A 16 -5.30 10.19 -0.13
CA SER A 16 -5.84 10.91 -1.28
C SER A 16 -7.21 10.36 -1.69
N GLY A 17 -8.07 11.19 -2.29
CA GLY A 17 -9.37 10.74 -2.81
C GLY A 17 -9.26 9.57 -3.79
N HIS A 18 -8.22 9.57 -4.65
CA HIS A 18 -7.92 8.44 -5.51
C HIS A 18 -7.64 7.15 -4.71
N SER A 19 -6.78 7.21 -3.69
CA SER A 19 -6.47 6.04 -2.87
C SER A 19 -7.68 5.50 -2.09
N ILE A 20 -8.57 6.38 -1.63
CA ILE A 20 -9.82 5.99 -0.95
C ILE A 20 -10.71 5.22 -1.93
N ASN A 21 -10.94 5.75 -3.13
CA ASN A 21 -11.72 5.07 -4.15
C ASN A 21 -11.12 3.70 -4.50
N GLN A 22 -9.80 3.63 -4.69
CA GLN A 22 -9.14 2.35 -4.99
C GLN A 22 -9.28 1.33 -3.85
N ALA A 23 -9.21 1.78 -2.59
CA ALA A 23 -9.41 0.95 -1.41
C ALA A 23 -10.84 0.39 -1.37
N ILE A 24 -11.85 1.24 -1.56
CA ILE A 24 -13.27 0.85 -1.59
C ILE A 24 -13.53 -0.14 -2.72
N THR A 25 -13.13 0.19 -3.95
CA THR A 25 -13.36 -0.67 -5.12
C THR A 25 -12.71 -2.05 -4.97
N ARG A 26 -11.55 -2.15 -4.32
CA ARG A 26 -10.84 -3.44 -4.14
C ARG A 26 -11.17 -4.16 -2.84
N GLY A 27 -11.97 -3.55 -1.96
CA GLY A 27 -12.35 -4.13 -0.67
C GLY A 27 -11.24 -4.11 0.39
N PHE A 28 -10.29 -3.19 0.31
CA PHE A 28 -9.31 -3.00 1.38
C PHE A 28 -9.98 -2.43 2.62
N LYS A 29 -9.76 -3.06 3.77
CA LYS A 29 -10.08 -2.45 5.08
C LYS A 29 -8.93 -1.57 5.54
N SER A 30 -9.22 -0.58 6.38
CA SER A 30 -8.18 0.26 7.00
C SER A 30 -7.15 -0.58 7.78
N SER A 31 -7.59 -1.66 8.43
CA SER A 31 -6.70 -2.63 9.09
C SER A 31 -5.71 -3.29 8.13
N ASP A 32 -6.15 -3.61 6.92
CA ASP A 32 -5.31 -4.27 5.92
C ASP A 32 -4.23 -3.31 5.41
N ILE A 33 -4.61 -2.05 5.16
CA ILE A 33 -3.68 -0.99 4.75
C ILE A 33 -2.62 -0.78 5.84
N LEU A 34 -3.03 -0.67 7.10
CA LEU A 34 -2.10 -0.52 8.22
C LEU A 34 -1.17 -1.73 8.38
N LYS A 35 -1.70 -2.95 8.22
CA LYS A 35 -0.90 -4.18 8.25
C LYS A 35 0.15 -4.19 7.15
N ILE A 36 -0.22 -3.86 5.91
CA ILE A 36 0.72 -3.79 4.77
C ILE A 36 1.82 -2.76 5.05
N VAL A 37 1.49 -1.58 5.60
CA VAL A 37 2.49 -0.54 5.87
C VAL A 37 3.42 -0.92 7.02
N LYS A 38 2.93 -1.70 8.00
CA LYS A 38 3.71 -2.14 9.16
C LYS A 38 4.59 -3.36 8.87
N GLU A 39 4.08 -4.33 8.12
CA GLU A 39 4.67 -5.67 7.97
C GLU A 39 5.13 -5.96 6.53
N GLY A 40 4.67 -5.17 5.55
CA GLY A 40 5.01 -5.37 4.16
C GLY A 40 6.45 -5.00 3.84
N THR A 41 7.00 -5.61 2.80
CA THR A 41 8.32 -5.26 2.26
C THR A 41 8.25 -3.85 1.68
N ALA A 42 9.02 -2.94 2.27
CA ALA A 42 9.07 -1.56 1.78
C ALA A 42 10.19 -1.39 0.76
N THR A 43 9.91 -0.62 -0.30
CA THR A 43 10.90 -0.23 -1.29
C THR A 43 10.76 1.26 -1.59
N MET A 44 11.88 1.98 -1.56
CA MET A 44 11.91 3.37 -1.97
C MET A 44 11.88 3.47 -3.49
N GLY A 45 11.05 4.36 -4.01
CA GLY A 45 11.02 4.71 -5.42
C GLY A 45 10.82 6.21 -5.61
N LYS A 46 10.76 6.63 -6.87
CA LYS A 46 10.39 7.99 -7.26
C LYS A 46 9.15 7.95 -8.14
N SER A 47 8.31 8.98 -8.03
CA SER A 47 7.18 9.21 -8.93
C SER A 47 7.68 9.70 -10.30
N LYS A 48 6.77 9.80 -11.28
CA LYS A 48 7.06 10.40 -12.61
C LYS A 48 7.64 11.83 -12.49
N PHE A 49 7.26 12.55 -11.45
CA PHE A 49 7.70 13.93 -11.19
C PHE A 49 8.90 14.01 -10.25
N GLY A 50 9.57 12.88 -9.96
CA GLY A 50 10.77 12.84 -9.11
C GLY A 50 10.50 12.78 -7.60
N ASN A 51 9.26 13.01 -7.14
CA ASN A 51 8.94 12.95 -5.71
C ASN A 51 9.20 11.55 -5.12
N PRO A 52 9.88 11.43 -3.97
CA PRO A 52 10.15 10.16 -3.31
C PRO A 52 8.86 9.53 -2.79
N GLN A 53 8.72 8.23 -3.00
CA GLN A 53 7.56 7.44 -2.60
C GLN A 53 7.98 6.08 -2.07
N TRP A 54 7.34 5.66 -0.99
CA TRP A 54 7.48 4.31 -0.45
C TRP A 54 6.43 3.40 -1.06
N LYS A 55 6.83 2.20 -1.44
CA LYS A 55 5.93 1.11 -1.85
C LYS A 55 6.02 0.01 -0.80
N TYR A 56 4.91 -0.26 -0.12
CA TYR A 56 4.79 -1.35 0.84
C TYR A 56 4.04 -2.50 0.18
N MET A 57 4.70 -3.66 0.08
CA MET A 57 4.17 -4.82 -0.63
C MET A 57 3.95 -5.98 0.35
N MET A 58 2.76 -6.59 0.32
CA MET A 58 2.44 -7.74 1.15
C MET A 58 1.36 -8.58 0.46
N ASN A 59 1.61 -9.89 0.26
CA ASN A 59 0.65 -10.84 -0.30
C ASN A 59 0.02 -10.39 -1.63
N GLY A 60 0.82 -9.79 -2.52
CA GLY A 60 0.34 -9.25 -3.81
C GLY A 60 -0.36 -7.90 -3.72
N ASN A 61 -0.61 -7.36 -2.53
CA ASN A 61 -1.12 -6.01 -2.31
C ASN A 61 0.03 -5.00 -2.22
N THR A 62 -0.22 -3.78 -2.69
CA THR A 62 0.74 -2.68 -2.64
C THR A 62 0.07 -1.40 -2.17
N VAL A 63 0.64 -0.77 -1.15
CA VAL A 63 0.28 0.57 -0.67
C VAL A 63 1.42 1.52 -1.01
N VAL A 64 1.11 2.64 -1.67
CA VAL A 64 2.11 3.65 -2.04
C VAL A 64 1.89 4.92 -1.23
N ILE A 65 2.95 5.40 -0.58
CA ILE A 65 2.95 6.56 0.30
C ILE A 65 3.94 7.59 -0.22
N ASP A 66 3.51 8.85 -0.33
CA ASP A 66 4.39 9.99 -0.56
C ASP A 66 5.32 10.17 0.66
N ALA A 67 6.64 10.10 0.45
CA ALA A 67 7.60 10.05 1.54
C ALA A 67 7.76 11.38 2.30
N ALA A 68 7.38 12.51 1.70
CA ALA A 68 7.46 13.83 2.32
C ALA A 68 6.15 14.18 3.04
N LYS A 69 5.00 13.78 2.47
CA LYS A 69 3.67 14.13 2.99
C LYS A 69 3.06 13.06 3.89
N ASN A 70 3.68 11.88 3.99
CA ASN A 70 3.13 10.73 4.70
C ASN A 70 1.68 10.42 4.29
N ARG A 71 1.38 10.62 2.99
CA ARG A 71 0.03 10.50 2.43
C ARG A 71 -0.05 9.29 1.51
N VAL A 72 -1.08 8.46 1.70
CA VAL A 72 -1.36 7.36 0.76
C VAL A 72 -1.83 7.95 -0.57
N ILE A 73 -1.06 7.71 -1.63
CA ILE A 73 -1.34 8.25 -2.96
C ILE A 73 -2.05 7.25 -3.86
N THR A 74 -1.78 5.95 -3.69
CA THR A 74 -2.52 4.89 -4.38
C THR A 74 -2.38 3.55 -3.66
N ILE A 75 -3.34 2.67 -3.89
CA ILE A 75 -3.38 1.30 -3.37
C ILE A 75 -3.84 0.41 -4.51
N PHE A 76 -3.16 -0.72 -4.70
CA PHE A 76 -3.54 -1.70 -5.71
C PHE A 76 -3.18 -3.11 -5.24
N SER A 77 -3.76 -4.09 -5.92
CA SER A 77 -3.46 -5.50 -5.72
C SER A 77 -3.16 -6.13 -7.07
N ASN A 78 -2.13 -6.98 -7.08
CA ASN A 78 -1.77 -7.89 -8.15
C ASN A 78 -2.41 -9.27 -7.93
N ALA A 79 -3.13 -9.48 -6.83
CA ALA A 79 -3.88 -10.71 -6.59
C ALA A 79 -5.05 -10.82 -7.60
N SER A 80 -5.37 -12.05 -7.97
CA SER A 80 -6.52 -12.33 -8.84
C SER A 80 -7.81 -12.05 -8.07
N GLY A 81 -8.53 -10.99 -8.44
CA GLY A 81 -9.90 -10.73 -7.96
C GLY A 81 -10.95 -11.36 -8.89
N THR A 82 -12.21 -10.93 -8.78
CA THR A 82 -13.22 -11.19 -9.83
C THR A 82 -12.86 -10.46 -11.13
N ALA A 83 -13.61 -10.66 -12.22
CA ALA A 83 -13.37 -9.98 -13.51
C ALA A 83 -13.21 -8.45 -13.43
N ASN A 84 -13.75 -7.82 -12.37
CA ASN A 84 -13.64 -6.38 -12.09
C ASN A 84 -12.63 -6.03 -10.96
N LYS A 85 -11.75 -6.95 -10.57
CA LYS A 85 -10.79 -6.81 -9.46
C LYS A 85 -11.43 -6.52 -8.09
N LEU A 86 -12.72 -6.81 -7.94
CA LEU A 86 -13.44 -6.68 -6.67
C LEU A 86 -12.90 -7.74 -5.69
N GLY A 87 -12.65 -7.35 -4.45
CA GLY A 87 -12.14 -8.23 -3.40
C GLY A 87 -10.66 -8.62 -3.50
N ALA A 88 -9.93 -8.16 -4.52
CA ALA A 88 -8.51 -8.47 -4.72
C ALA A 88 -7.60 -7.92 -3.60
N GLY A 89 -8.08 -6.93 -2.84
CA GLY A 89 -7.31 -6.28 -1.76
C GLY A 89 -7.45 -6.92 -0.38
N TYR A 90 -8.38 -7.86 -0.22
CA TYR A 90 -8.69 -8.41 1.10
C TYR A 90 -7.54 -9.27 1.62
N ILE A 91 -7.04 -8.94 2.81
CA ILE A 91 -6.11 -9.79 3.54
C ILE A 91 -6.95 -10.62 4.52
N ASN A 92 -7.00 -11.94 4.32
CA ASN A 92 -7.61 -12.82 5.32
C ASN A 92 -6.78 -12.74 6.61
N PRO A 93 -7.34 -12.27 7.74
CA PRO A 93 -6.57 -12.12 8.98
C PRO A 93 -6.21 -13.47 9.65
N PHE A 94 -6.75 -14.58 9.17
CA PHE A 94 -6.60 -15.92 9.76
C PHE A 94 -5.70 -16.88 8.97
N LYS A 95 -4.89 -16.37 8.03
CA LYS A 95 -3.95 -17.19 7.25
C LYS A 95 -2.52 -16.73 7.44
#